data_AF-A0A378MCV4-F1
#
_entry.id   AF-A0A378MCV4-F1
#
_cell.length_a   1.000
_cell.length_b   1.000
_cell.length_c   1.000
_cell.angle_alpha   90.00
_cell.angle_beta   90.00
_cell.angle_gamma   90.00
#
_symmetry.space_group_name_H-M   'P 1'
#
loop_
_entity.id
_entity.type
_entity.pdbx_description
1 polymer ?
#
loop_
_entity_poly.entity_id
_entity_poly.type
_entity_poly.pdbx_seq_one_letter_code
_entity_poly.pdbx_strand_id
1 'polypeptide(L)' 'MKYLVLYDSKQEKYLKKPAPGSRLPDLTSELKEAWQFKSREIKKAWRIAYKAAWLDLGKFFVFGK' A
#
# COMPACT_ATOMS: atom_id res chain seq x y z
N MET A 1 5.56 17.82 -0.11
CA MET A 1 4.20 17.26 0.03
C MET A 1 4.31 15.99 0.84
N LYS A 2 3.55 15.85 1.94
CA LYS A 2 3.56 14.62 2.73
C LYS A 2 2.73 13.55 2.02
N TYR A 3 3.31 12.36 1.84
CA TYR A 3 2.65 11.23 1.20
C TYR A 3 2.48 10.10 2.20
N LEU A 4 1.36 9.39 2.08
CA LEU A 4 1.10 8.17 2.82
C LEU A 4 1.41 6.96 1.91
N VAL A 5 1.95 5.91 2.49
CA VAL A 5 2.20 4.62 1.85
C VAL A 5 1.67 3.49 2.71
N LEU A 6 1.58 2.30 2.13
CA LEU A 6 1.12 1.08 2.80
C LEU A 6 2.31 0.17 3.02
N TYR A 7 2.65 -0.13 4.27
CA TYR A 7 3.81 -0.93 4.65
C TYR A 7 3.42 -2.09 5.57
N ASP A 8 3.88 -3.29 5.25
CA ASP A 8 3.77 -4.48 6.10
C ASP A 8 5.12 -4.73 6.77
N SER A 9 5.18 -4.59 8.09
CA SER A 9 6.40 -4.74 8.88
C SER A 9 6.85 -6.19 9.04
N LYS A 10 5.98 -7.18 8.81
CA LYS A 10 6.38 -8.59 8.88
C LYS A 10 7.10 -9.04 7.63
N GLN A 11 6.68 -8.52 6.49
CA GLN A 11 7.28 -8.83 5.18
C GLN A 11 8.37 -7.84 4.78
N GLU A 12 8.45 -6.72 5.50
CA GLU A 12 9.30 -5.56 5.18
C GLU A 12 9.06 -5.03 3.76
N LYS A 13 7.78 -5.01 3.35
CA LYS A 13 7.36 -4.66 1.98
C LYS A 13 6.29 -3.58 1.97
N TYR A 14 6.29 -2.81 0.90
CA TYR A 14 5.26 -1.85 0.56
C TYR A 14 4.24 -2.46 -0.41
N LEU A 15 3.00 -2.00 -0.32
CA LEU A 15 1.99 -2.31 -1.33
C LEU A 15 2.22 -1.44 -2.58
N LYS A 16 2.33 -2.07 -3.74
CA LYS A 16 2.44 -1.45 -5.07
C LYS A 16 1.08 -1.41 -5.75
N LYS A 17 0.88 -0.43 -6.64
CA LYS A 17 -0.32 -0.40 -7.50
C LYS A 17 -0.37 -1.65 -8.39
N PRO A 18 -1.57 -2.15 -8.74
CA PRO A 18 -1.70 -3.19 -9.74
C PRO A 18 -1.01 -2.77 -11.05
N ALA A 19 -0.24 -3.68 -11.63
CA ALA A 19 0.30 -3.51 -12.97
C ALA A 19 -0.85 -3.41 -14.01
N PRO A 20 -0.62 -2.76 -15.17
CA PRO A 20 -1.59 -2.78 -16.26
C PRO A 20 -2.00 -4.22 -16.60
N GLY A 21 -3.30 -4.50 -16.64
CA GLY A 21 -3.84 -5.84 -16.86
C GLY A 21 -3.98 -6.72 -15.61
N SER A 22 -3.39 -6.34 -14.47
CA SER A 22 -3.61 -7.00 -13.18
C SER A 22 -4.73 -6.34 -12.39
N ARG A 23 -5.60 -7.16 -11.79
CA ARG A 23 -6.63 -6.69 -10.85
C ARG A 23 -6.12 -6.62 -9.40
N LEU A 24 -4.98 -7.23 -9.12
CA LEU A 24 -4.44 -7.36 -7.77
C LEU A 24 -3.24 -6.43 -7.57
N PRO A 25 -3.11 -5.81 -6.38
CA PRO A 25 -1.89 -5.13 -5.97
C PRO A 25 -0.71 -6.12 -5.94
N ASP A 26 0.50 -5.58 -6.05
CA ASP A 26 1.74 -6.34 -5.90
C ASP A 26 2.55 -5.79 -4.73
N LEU A 27 3.65 -6.43 -4.36
CA LEU A 27 4.53 -6.01 -3.26
C LEU A 27 5.88 -5.54 -3.80
N THR A 28 6.50 -4.60 -3.08
CA THR A 28 7.84 -4.10 -3.42
C THR A 28 8.62 -3.73 -2.17
N SER A 29 9.93 -3.90 -2.19
CA SER A 29 10.82 -3.41 -1.13
C SER A 29 11.20 -1.94 -1.34
N GLU A 30 10.90 -1.37 -2.51
CA GLU A 30 11.30 -0.03 -2.90
C GLU A 30 10.20 1.00 -2.59
N LEU A 31 10.45 1.92 -1.64
CA LEU A 31 9.50 2.97 -1.26
C LEU A 31 9.06 3.84 -2.46
N LYS A 32 9.95 4.07 -3.43
CA LYS A 32 9.65 4.87 -4.64
C LYS A 32 8.56 4.23 -5.52
N GLU A 33 8.41 2.92 -5.45
CA GLU A 33 7.41 2.16 -6.20
C GLU A 33 6.12 1.91 -5.41
N ALA A 34 6.12 2.24 -4.12
CA ALA A 34 4.97 2.09 -3.25
C ALA A 34 3.76 2.87 -3.79
N TRP A 35 2.57 2.36 -3.48
CA TRP A 35 1.34 3.07 -3.75
C TRP A 35 1.25 4.30 -2.86
N GLN A 36 1.51 5.46 -3.45
CA GLN A 36 1.46 6.75 -2.74
C GLN A 36 0.04 7.32 -2.73
N PHE A 37 -0.33 7.87 -1.57
CA PHE A 37 -1.60 8.55 -1.32
C PHE A 37 -1.32 9.95 -0.79
N LYS A 38 -2.11 10.94 -1.20
CA LYS A 38 -2.07 12.26 -0.54
C LYS A 38 -2.67 12.15 0.86
N SER A 39 -2.32 13.04 1.79
CA SER A 39 -2.88 13.00 3.16
C SER A 39 -4.41 13.04 3.20
N ARG A 40 -5.05 13.78 2.28
CA ARG A 40 -6.52 13.81 2.12
C ARG A 40 -7.13 12.47 1.69
N GLU A 41 -6.33 11.53 1.20
CA GLU A 41 -6.74 10.19 0.77
C GLU A 41 -6.53 9.13 1.86
N ILE A 42 -6.29 9.51 3.12
CA ILE A 42 -6.02 8.55 4.22
C ILE A 42 -7.11 7.46 4.36
N LYS A 43 -8.39 7.82 4.20
CA LYS A 43 -9.51 6.86 4.23
C LYS A 43 -9.39 5.81 3.10
N LYS A 44 -8.93 6.24 1.92
CA LYS A 44 -8.71 5.37 0.77
C LYS A 44 -7.50 4.45 0.99
N ALA A 45 -6.42 4.96 1.60
CA ALA A 45 -5.27 4.15 1.98
C ALA A 45 -5.68 3.02 2.94
N TRP A 46 -6.43 3.33 4.00
CA TRP A 46 -6.94 2.32 4.95
C TRP A 46 -7.87 1.30 4.28
N ARG A 47 -8.76 1.74 3.38
CA ARG A 47 -9.62 0.82 2.63
C ARG A 47 -8.81 -0.17 1.79
N ILE A 48 -7.74 0.28 1.16
CA ILE A 48 -6.86 -0.58 0.37
C ILE A 48 -6.07 -1.53 1.27
N ALA A 49 -5.56 -1.05 2.40
CA ALA A 49 -4.88 -1.89 3.39
C ALA A 49 -5.79 -3.03 3.88
N TYR A 50 -7.05 -2.73 4.22
CA TYR A 50 -8.04 -3.73 4.61
C TYR A 50 -8.30 -4.75 3.49
N LYS A 51 -8.46 -4.27 2.24
CA LYS A 51 -8.66 -5.16 1.09
C LYS A 51 -7.46 -6.06 0.83
N ALA A 52 -6.24 -5.55 1.00
CA ALA A 52 -5.02 -6.34 0.85
C ALA A 52 -4.93 -7.46 1.92
N ALA A 53 -5.31 -7.17 3.17
CA ALA A 53 -5.40 -8.18 4.22
C ALA A 53 -6.46 -9.26 3.93
N TRP A 54 -7.60 -8.87 3.36
CA TRP A 54 -8.65 -9.81 2.95
C TRP A 54 -8.22 -10.72 1.79
N LEU A 55 -7.29 -10.26 0.96
CA LEU A 55 -6.70 -11.02 -0.15
C LEU A 55 -5.44 -11.82 0.26
N ASP A 56 -5.14 -11.87 1.55
CA ASP A 56 -3.94 -12.53 2.11
C ASP A 56 -2.60 -12.02 1.55
N LEU A 57 -2.56 -10.75 1.11
CA LEU A 57 -1.33 -10.12 0.60
C LEU A 57 -0.43 -9.61 1.73
N GLY A 58 -0.97 -9.43 2.93
CA GLY A 58 -0.26 -8.87 4.08
C GLY A 58 -1.09 -7.93 4.93
N LYS A 59 -0.54 -7.56 6.10
CA LYS A 59 -1.16 -6.60 7.04
C LYS A 59 -0.46 -5.25 6.91
N PHE A 60 -1.01 -4.42 6.03
CA PHE A 60 -0.43 -3.12 5.73
C PHE A 60 -0.92 -2.03 6.69
N PHE A 61 -0.01 -1.20 7.16
CA PHE A 61 -0.28 0.00 7.93
C PHE A 61 -0.07 1.24 7.07
N VAL A 62 -0.86 2.29 7.33
CA VAL A 62 -0.71 3.58 6.67
C VAL A 62 0.44 4.36 7.34
N PHE A 63 1.57 4.47 6.64
CA PHE A 63 2.76 5.18 7.09
C PHE A 63 2.88 6.53 6.37
N GLY A 64 3.17 7.62 7.09
CA GLY A 64 3.32 8.95 6.52
C GLY A 64 4.77 9.43 6.47
N LYS A 65 5.18 9.97 5.32
CA LYS A 65 6.44 10.68 5.11
C LYS A 65 6.17 12.14 4.77
#